data_AF-G0PEC7-F1
#
_entry.id   AF-G0PEC7-F1
#
_cell.length_a   1.000
_cell.length_b   1.000
_cell.length_c   1.000
_cell.angle_alpha   90.00
_cell.angle_beta   90.00
_cell.angle_gamma   90.00
#
_symmetry.space_group_name_H-M   'P 1'
#
loop_
_entity.id
_entity.type
_entity.pdbx_description
1 polymer ?
#
loop_
_entity_poly.entity_id
_entity_poly.type
_entity_poly.pdbx_seq_one_letter_code
_entity_poly.pdbx_strand_id
1 'polypeptide(L)'
;MPVTVAVRKVGTFTKLADKTAIPGDLPRRLNTRADLYGRLDEPLDLTLGFENYKDEGMGDRFQSMFDYLKKTSKPGTSLEEVVGADFVSNRRNIHVFARSPYKKDEKEIQAIKKNGVIFLCDKAEDV
;
A
#
# COMPACT_ATOMS: atom_id res chain seq x y z
N MET A 1 -15.02 1.23 -25.09
CA MET A 1 -15.98 1.84 -24.15
C MET A 1 -15.20 2.36 -22.95
N PRO A 2 -15.34 3.64 -22.56
CA PRO A 2 -14.74 4.12 -21.32
C PRO A 2 -15.46 3.47 -20.13
N VAL A 3 -14.71 2.79 -19.27
CA VAL A 3 -15.23 2.24 -18.02
C VAL A 3 -15.10 3.31 -16.95
N THR A 4 -16.23 3.75 -16.38
CA THR A 4 -16.23 4.67 -15.24
C THR A 4 -16.14 3.88 -13.95
N VAL A 5 -15.02 4.02 -13.23
CA VAL A 5 -14.82 3.37 -11.93
C VAL A 5 -15.13 4.37 -10.82
N ALA A 6 -16.10 4.06 -9.97
CA ALA A 6 -16.39 4.85 -8.78
C ALA A 6 -15.36 4.55 -7.69
N VAL A 7 -14.38 5.44 -7.53
CA VAL A 7 -13.35 5.31 -6.48
C VAL A 7 -13.79 6.07 -5.23
N ARG A 8 -13.90 5.36 -4.10
CA ARG A 8 -14.21 5.95 -2.79
C ARG A 8 -13.07 5.69 -1.82
N LYS A 9 -12.64 6.73 -1.10
CA LYS A 9 -11.73 6.60 0.04
C LYS A 9 -12.49 6.05 1.25
N VAL A 10 -12.10 4.88 1.75
CA VAL A 10 -12.72 4.24 2.92
C VAL A 10 -11.98 4.59 4.23
N GLY A 11 -10.67 4.85 4.15
CA GLY A 11 -9.86 5.22 5.30
C GLY A 11 -8.41 5.52 4.91
N THR A 12 -7.62 5.96 5.87
CA THR A 12 -6.17 6.20 5.73
C THR A 12 -5.46 5.75 6.99
N PHE A 13 -4.19 5.38 6.85
CA PHE A 13 -3.32 5.08 7.97
C PHE A 13 -1.84 5.33 7.62
N THR A 14 -1.04 5.60 8.64
CA THR A 14 0.42 5.63 8.55
C THR A 14 0.97 4.30 9.04
N LYS A 15 1.81 3.66 8.21
CA LYS A 15 2.58 2.47 8.58
C LYS A 15 3.81 2.90 9.38
N LEU A 16 4.03 2.25 10.52
CA LEU A 16 5.24 2.39 11.33
C LEU A 16 6.26 1.28 11.01
N ALA A 17 7.51 1.48 11.43
CA ALA A 17 8.62 0.55 11.18
C ALA A 17 8.36 -0.86 11.76
N ASP A 18 7.61 -0.95 12.86
CA ASP A 18 7.20 -2.21 13.51
C ASP A 18 5.98 -2.89 12.85
N LYS A 19 5.55 -2.38 11.68
CA LYS A 19 4.37 -2.84 10.91
C LYS A 19 3.03 -2.57 11.59
N THR A 20 2.99 -1.76 12.65
CA THR A 20 1.74 -1.24 13.20
C THR A 20 1.24 -0.05 12.39
N ALA A 21 -0.04 0.30 12.57
CA ALA A 21 -0.70 1.38 11.86
C ALA A 21 -1.31 2.42 12.81
N ILE A 22 -1.19 3.70 12.45
CA ILE A 22 -1.90 4.81 13.08
C ILE A 22 -3.09 5.19 12.19
N PRO A 23 -4.35 4.97 12.62
CA PRO A 23 -5.53 5.31 11.83
C PRO A 23 -5.69 6.83 11.61
N GLY A 24 -6.26 7.21 10.47
CA GLY A 24 -6.64 8.59 10.15
C GLY A 24 -5.48 9.51 9.77
N ASP A 25 -4.24 9.06 9.95
CA ASP A 25 -3.07 9.83 9.57
C ASP A 25 -2.89 9.86 8.05
N LEU A 26 -2.33 10.96 7.56
CA LEU A 26 -2.05 11.18 6.15
C LEU A 26 -0.54 11.11 5.93
N PRO A 27 -0.08 10.63 4.76
CA PRO A 27 1.35 10.68 4.46
C PRO A 27 1.83 12.12 4.55
N ARG A 28 3.04 12.32 5.06
CA ARG A 28 3.72 13.62 5.04
C ARG A 28 3.69 14.13 3.61
N ARG A 29 2.93 15.19 3.38
CA ARG A 29 2.84 15.79 2.05
C ARG A 29 4.14 16.54 1.81
N LEU A 30 4.73 16.37 0.63
CA LEU A 30 5.82 17.24 0.16
C LEU A 30 5.39 18.73 0.12
N ASN A 31 4.08 18.98 0.07
CA ASN A 31 3.50 20.27 -0.27
C ASN A 31 2.97 21.05 0.94
N THR A 32 3.35 20.71 2.18
CA THR A 32 3.00 21.55 3.35
C THR A 32 3.76 22.88 3.35
N ARG A 33 4.83 22.98 2.54
CA ARG A 33 5.67 24.15 2.38
C ARG A 33 5.85 24.42 0.88
N ALA A 34 5.31 25.55 0.41
CA ALA A 34 5.34 25.91 -1.01
C ALA A 34 6.76 26.18 -1.52
N ASP A 35 7.68 26.52 -0.63
CA ASP A 35 9.11 26.74 -0.88
C ASP A 35 9.92 25.45 -1.06
N LEU A 36 9.36 24.29 -0.70
CA LEU A 36 10.01 22.98 -0.89
C LEU A 36 9.60 22.30 -2.21
N TYR A 37 8.81 22.99 -3.05
CA TYR A 37 8.33 22.46 -4.32
C TYR A 37 8.63 23.45 -5.45
N GLY A 38 9.43 23.03 -6.44
CA GLY A 38 9.82 23.89 -7.54
C GLY A 38 11.05 23.39 -8.27
N ARG A 39 11.55 24.19 -9.21
CA ARG A 39 12.90 23.99 -9.74
C ARG A 39 13.88 24.34 -8.64
N LEU A 40 14.82 23.44 -8.38
CA LEU A 40 15.88 23.71 -7.42
C LEU A 40 16.83 24.75 -8.01
N ASP A 41 17.16 25.76 -7.22
CA ASP A 41 18.20 26.74 -7.57
C ASP A 41 19.60 26.12 -7.45
N GLU A 42 19.75 25.10 -6.61
CA GLU A 42 20.99 24.36 -6.37
C GLU A 42 20.80 22.84 -6.60
N PRO A 43 21.82 22.11 -7.07
CA PRO A 43 21.71 20.67 -7.24
C PRO A 43 21.54 19.96 -5.90
N LEU A 44 20.51 19.10 -5.80
CA LEU A 44 20.29 18.25 -4.64
C LEU A 44 21.10 16.96 -4.76
N ASP A 45 22.08 16.77 -3.88
CA ASP A 45 22.84 15.53 -3.79
C ASP A 45 22.03 14.45 -3.04
N LEU A 46 21.57 13.44 -3.79
CA LEU A 46 20.79 12.31 -3.27
C LEU A 46 21.64 11.22 -2.60
N THR A 47 22.97 11.36 -2.59
CA THR A 47 23.88 10.41 -1.93
C THR A 47 24.09 10.70 -0.44
N LEU A 48 23.79 11.93 -0.01
CA LEU A 48 23.91 12.34 1.39
C LEU A 48 22.95 11.55 2.30
N GLY A 49 23.49 11.00 3.39
CA GLY A 49 22.72 10.21 4.35
C GLY A 49 22.48 8.75 3.93
N PHE A 50 23.02 8.31 2.80
CA PHE A 50 22.91 6.92 2.32
C PHE A 50 23.45 5.90 3.32
N GLU A 51 24.55 6.20 4.01
CA GLU A 51 25.20 5.27 4.96
C GLU A 51 24.31 4.85 6.13
N ASN A 52 23.34 5.70 6.49
CA ASN A 52 22.39 5.44 7.58
C ASN A 52 21.01 4.99 7.06
N TYR A 53 20.86 4.80 5.75
CA TYR A 53 19.59 4.40 5.17
C TYR A 53 19.27 2.95 5.55
N LYS A 54 18.10 2.77 6.18
CA LYS A 54 17.53 1.46 6.47
C LYS A 54 16.39 1.22 5.49
N ASP A 55 16.50 0.16 4.68
CA ASP A 55 15.39 -0.26 3.85
C ASP A 55 14.30 -0.91 4.71
N GLU A 56 13.27 -0.14 5.05
CA GLU A 56 12.08 -0.59 5.77
C GLU A 56 10.91 -0.95 4.82
N GLY A 57 11.15 -0.89 3.51
CA GLY A 57 10.13 -1.04 2.47
C GLY A 57 9.71 -2.50 2.22
N MET A 58 10.62 -3.45 2.46
CA MET A 58 10.40 -4.86 2.17
C MET A 58 9.82 -5.59 3.39
N GLY A 59 8.66 -6.24 3.22
CA GLY A 59 8.17 -7.24 4.19
C GLY A 59 6.87 -6.94 4.94
N ASP A 60 6.14 -5.88 4.56
CA ASP A 60 4.75 -5.70 4.95
C ASP A 60 3.84 -6.06 3.76
N ARG A 61 3.21 -7.24 3.84
CA ARG A 61 2.23 -7.68 2.84
C ARG A 61 0.86 -7.10 3.14
N PHE A 62 0.41 -7.27 4.38
CA PHE A 62 -0.89 -6.83 4.87
C PHE A 62 -0.89 -6.59 6.38
N GLN A 63 0.25 -6.67 7.06
CA GLN A 63 0.34 -6.59 8.52
C GLN A 63 -0.20 -5.26 9.03
N SER A 64 0.25 -4.15 8.46
CA SER A 64 -0.22 -2.82 8.85
C SER A 64 -1.69 -2.59 8.52
N MET A 65 -2.16 -3.13 7.38
CA MET A 65 -3.57 -3.08 7.02
C MET A 65 -4.43 -3.88 8.02
N PHE A 66 -4.00 -5.07 8.43
CA PHE A 66 -4.72 -5.87 9.42
C PHE A 66 -4.73 -5.20 10.80
N ASP A 67 -3.63 -4.57 11.19
CA ASP A 67 -3.57 -3.77 12.42
C ASP A 67 -4.54 -2.58 12.36
N TYR A 68 -4.56 -1.85 11.24
CA TYR A 68 -5.53 -0.79 10.97
C TYR A 68 -6.98 -1.28 11.06
N LEU A 69 -7.30 -2.39 10.38
CA LEU A 69 -8.65 -2.96 10.41
C LEU A 69 -9.06 -3.32 11.84
N LYS A 70 -8.19 -4.01 12.60
CA LYS A 70 -8.45 -4.35 14.01
C LYS A 70 -8.71 -3.13 14.89
N LYS A 71 -7.97 -2.03 14.68
CA LYS A 71 -8.12 -0.79 15.45
C LYS A 71 -9.38 0.00 15.11
N THR A 72 -9.92 -0.16 13.90
CA THR A 72 -11.07 0.62 13.40
C THR A 72 -12.38 -0.17 13.37
N SER A 73 -12.31 -1.50 13.40
CA SER A 73 -13.48 -2.39 13.40
C SER A 73 -14.06 -2.57 14.80
N LYS A 74 -15.38 -2.78 14.88
CA LYS A 74 -16.01 -3.23 16.12
C LYS A 74 -15.60 -4.68 16.42
N PRO A 75 -15.32 -5.04 17.69
CA PRO A 75 -15.05 -6.42 18.06
C PRO A 75 -16.21 -7.34 17.67
N GLY A 76 -15.89 -8.51 17.12
CA GLY A 76 -16.88 -9.51 16.68
C GLY A 76 -17.45 -9.31 15.27
N THR A 77 -17.16 -8.18 14.61
CA THR A 77 -17.52 -7.97 13.20
C THR A 77 -16.73 -8.93 12.29
N SER A 78 -17.41 -9.50 11.27
CA SER A 78 -16.78 -10.42 10.34
C SER A 78 -15.77 -9.70 9.43
N LEU A 79 -14.80 -10.45 8.88
CA LEU A 79 -13.81 -9.86 7.97
C LEU A 79 -14.45 -9.33 6.68
N GLU A 80 -15.45 -10.03 6.14
CA GLU A 80 -16.21 -9.60 4.97
C GLU A 80 -16.93 -8.27 5.22
N GLU A 81 -17.54 -8.11 6.40
CA GLU A 81 -18.25 -6.87 6.76
C GLU A 81 -17.28 -5.71 7.02
N VAL A 82 -16.14 -5.97 7.66
CA VAL A 82 -15.10 -4.97 7.89
C VAL A 82 -14.48 -4.46 6.58
N VAL A 83 -14.19 -5.36 5.65
CA VAL A 83 -13.55 -5.02 4.37
C VAL A 83 -14.57 -4.48 3.37
N GLY A 84 -15.77 -5.05 3.33
CA GLY A 84 -16.84 -4.69 2.40
C GLY A 84 -16.50 -4.99 0.93
N ALA A 85 -15.63 -5.96 0.65
CA ALA A 85 -15.22 -6.35 -0.69
C ALA A 85 -14.76 -7.81 -0.76
N ASP A 86 -14.88 -8.42 -1.95
CA ASP A 86 -14.45 -9.80 -2.20
C ASP A 86 -12.92 -9.92 -2.31
N PHE A 87 -12.27 -8.89 -2.83
CA PHE A 87 -10.83 -8.87 -3.08
C PHE A 87 -10.14 -7.73 -2.34
N VAL A 88 -8.99 -8.03 -1.78
CA VAL A 88 -8.06 -7.06 -1.20
C VAL A 88 -6.72 -7.19 -1.90
N SER A 89 -6.20 -6.08 -2.42
CA SER A 89 -4.90 -6.04 -3.07
C SER A 89 -4.22 -4.70 -2.87
N ASN A 90 -2.94 -4.64 -3.19
CA ASN A 90 -2.19 -3.39 -3.23
C ASN A 90 -2.29 -2.77 -4.64
N ARG A 91 -2.02 -1.46 -4.72
CA ARG A 91 -2.05 -0.71 -6.00
C ARG A 91 -1.04 -1.27 -7.01
N ARG A 92 0.09 -1.82 -6.55
CA ARG A 92 1.14 -2.38 -7.40
C ARG A 92 0.61 -3.56 -8.23
N ASN A 93 -0.13 -4.48 -7.61
CA ASN A 93 -0.71 -5.65 -8.26
C ASN A 93 -1.72 -5.25 -9.33
N ILE A 94 -2.58 -4.28 -9.03
CA ILE A 94 -3.53 -3.72 -10.01
C ILE A 94 -2.80 -3.13 -11.22
N HIS A 95 -1.69 -2.41 -11.00
CA HIS A 95 -0.87 -1.91 -12.11
C HIS A 95 -0.21 -3.02 -12.92
N VAL A 96 0.21 -4.12 -12.29
CA VAL A 96 0.77 -5.29 -13.00
C VAL A 96 -0.31 -5.89 -13.91
N PHE A 97 -1.52 -6.11 -13.40
CA PHE A 97 -2.63 -6.60 -14.23
C PHE A 97 -2.98 -5.66 -15.38
N ALA A 98 -3.03 -4.36 -15.13
CA ALA A 98 -3.36 -3.37 -16.17
C ALA A 98 -2.30 -3.30 -17.28
N ARG A 99 -1.03 -3.59 -16.96
CA ARG A 99 0.07 -3.54 -17.92
C ARG A 99 0.38 -4.87 -18.59
N SER A 100 -0.14 -5.98 -18.08
CA SER A 100 0.15 -7.33 -18.58
C SER A 100 -0.10 -7.53 -20.08
N PRO A 101 -1.07 -6.86 -20.75
CA PRO A 101 -1.23 -7.01 -22.20
C PRO A 101 -0.08 -6.41 -23.02
N TYR A 102 0.68 -5.47 -22.44
CA TYR A 102 1.68 -4.67 -23.15
C TYR A 102 3.11 -4.91 -22.65
N LYS A 103 3.26 -5.46 -21.44
CA LYS A 103 4.56 -5.73 -20.82
C LYS A 103 4.55 -7.11 -20.19
N LYS A 104 5.43 -7.99 -20.70
CA LYS A 104 5.73 -9.27 -20.08
C LYS A 104 6.72 -9.05 -18.94
N ASP A 105 6.20 -8.63 -17.79
CA ASP A 105 6.94 -8.71 -16.53
C ASP A 105 6.57 -10.06 -15.89
N GLU A 106 7.55 -10.93 -15.65
CA GLU A 106 7.35 -12.16 -14.88
C GLU A 106 7.12 -11.77 -13.42
N LYS A 107 5.85 -11.71 -13.02
CA LYS A 107 5.45 -11.47 -11.63
C LYS A 107 4.42 -12.48 -11.20
N GLU A 108 4.73 -13.18 -10.12
CA GLU A 108 3.81 -14.11 -9.49
C GLU A 108 3.03 -13.41 -8.38
N ILE A 109 1.70 -13.39 -8.52
CA ILE A 109 0.77 -12.87 -7.52
C ILE A 109 0.07 -14.07 -6.88
N GLN A 110 0.25 -14.22 -5.57
CA GLN A 110 -0.40 -15.25 -4.76
C GLN A 110 -1.79 -14.78 -4.30
N ALA A 111 -2.78 -15.66 -4.42
CA ALA A 111 -4.12 -15.46 -3.88
C ALA A 111 -4.34 -16.32 -2.63
N ILE A 112 -4.79 -15.71 -1.54
CA ILE A 112 -5.09 -16.39 -0.28
C ILE A 112 -6.53 -16.07 0.13
N LYS A 113 -7.38 -17.08 0.23
CA LYS A 113 -8.76 -16.92 0.73
C LYS A 113 -8.79 -17.09 2.25
N LYS A 114 -9.33 -16.11 2.97
CA LYS A 114 -9.51 -16.16 4.42
C LYS A 114 -10.85 -15.55 4.80
N ASN A 115 -11.68 -16.31 5.52
CA ASN A 115 -12.99 -15.88 6.03
C ASN A 115 -13.80 -15.11 4.96
N GLY A 116 -13.92 -15.69 3.77
CA GLY A 116 -14.68 -15.10 2.67
C GLY A 116 -13.92 -14.18 1.73
N VAL A 117 -12.92 -13.46 2.24
CA VAL A 117 -12.17 -12.44 1.50
C VAL A 117 -10.92 -13.04 0.82
N ILE A 118 -10.64 -12.62 -0.41
CA ILE A 118 -9.46 -13.04 -1.19
C ILE A 118 -8.39 -11.95 -1.14
N PHE A 119 -7.23 -12.28 -0.58
CA PHE A 119 -6.07 -11.40 -0.51
C PHE A 119 -5.10 -11.72 -1.65
N LEU A 120 -4.73 -10.71 -2.42
CA LEU A 120 -3.78 -10.80 -3.52
C LEU A 120 -2.48 -10.09 -3.15
N CYS A 121 -1.38 -10.83 -2.96
CA CYS A 121 -0.05 -10.30 -2.64
C CYS A 121 1.03 -10.84 -3.58
N ASP A 122 2.14 -10.12 -3.68
CA ASP A 122 3.35 -10.65 -4.34
C ASP A 122 3.75 -11.97 -3.64
N LYS A 123 4.07 -13.01 -4.42
CA LYS A 123 4.64 -14.24 -3.85
C LYS A 123 6.02 -13.89 -3.25
N ALA A 124 6.35 -14.44 -2.07
CA ALA A 124 7.74 -14.36 -1.62
C ALA A 124 8.61 -15.06 -2.66
N GLU A 125 9.74 -14.46 -2.99
CA GLU A 125 10.85 -15.28 -3.45
C GLU A 125 11.26 -16.14 -2.25
N ASP A 126 11.24 -17.46 -2.43
CA ASP A 126 11.85 -18.39 -1.48
C ASP A 126 13.35 -18.04 -1.48
N VAL A 127 13.82 -17.41 -0.39
CA VAL A 127 15.24 -17.21 -0.10
C VAL A 127 15.68 -18.31 0.85
#